data_AF-A0A0F9L3T3-F1
#
_entry.id   AF-A0A0F9L3T3-F1
#
_cell.length_a   1.000
_cell.length_b   1.000
_cell.length_c   1.000
_cell.angle_alpha   90.00
_cell.angle_beta   90.00
_cell.angle_gamma   90.00
#
_symmetry.space_group_name_H-M   'P 1'
#
loop_
_entity.id
_entity.type
_entity.pdbx_description
1 polymer ?
#
loop_
_entity_poly.entity_id
_entity_poly.type
_entity_poly.pdbx_seq_one_letter_code
_entity_poly.pdbx_strand_id
1 'polypeptide(L)'
;MSTKLGEEEILRKKVWKIINIVQSNLLFVHSKNLEISYLEKKRIKRKNLPEILSLCILNALVPNSAILLIGGHGGGKTTIAKVLGRMFTASSLSEIENSIIRGHPQLTEEKLIGTLKLGKLMKDGEEEVVWRKFVTNFWKIIDEVNRLTPYAQDILLSLLAEGTVKYYDSIATINKFCLFATINPHDVGTFELSQPFLDRFGISVPISMPGSHDLQLILSGKDEKYSGFDELVQVPEVLTIDELMEIWYQVNRINFSSEVNNYIHAIIREFTLCARIDKGNMEDLKPSTGLCSGCHFNTAQNICNKIDSILSVRVAKDLLRYSKAIVWLLGIDNIDVKIVNTIAPYIISHRVAYVKRELDKSPYFGNKYEFSKKMLEVVQKRFKTRENSYKIAERFREGKPKETDLTDLKKLEKNDLIVKFDLISFAKSVSGNKEYAPIAQQIKEASKKGNIDELAELRNKLMQKIDLPNRGDLIEWCNRELYKQTVTDYVIKYSYWKEVWADIAAEFSNLDQPLKEAFSQRQTKQIRTEDLLIEINVTGTTDDSLVNIQISGGSEALKLRTILDNLDYIQKEK
;
A
#
# COMPACT_ATOMS: atom_id res chain seq x y z
N MET A 1 -2.70 15.83 -28.73
CA MET A 1 -2.75 16.13 -27.29
C MET A 1 -3.81 15.25 -26.68
N SER A 2 -3.36 14.20 -25.99
CA SER A 2 -4.19 13.10 -25.51
C SER A 2 -4.84 13.51 -24.18
N THR A 3 -6.18 13.52 -24.13
CA THR A 3 -6.93 13.59 -22.87
C THR A 3 -6.44 12.49 -21.91
N LYS A 4 -6.38 12.76 -20.59
CA LYS A 4 -6.12 11.88 -19.43
C LYS A 4 -6.33 10.36 -19.65
N LEU A 5 -7.45 9.98 -20.28
CA LEU A 5 -7.76 8.60 -20.66
C LEU A 5 -6.73 7.96 -21.59
N GLY A 6 -6.19 8.69 -22.56
CA GLY A 6 -5.23 8.16 -23.52
C GLY A 6 -3.82 7.97 -22.93
N GLU A 7 -3.36 8.83 -22.02
CA GLU A 7 -2.05 8.63 -21.35
C GLU A 7 -2.10 7.52 -20.31
N GLU A 8 -3.14 7.48 -19.48
CA GLU A 8 -3.39 6.36 -18.56
C GLU A 8 -3.52 5.03 -19.33
N GLU A 9 -4.26 5.02 -20.44
CA GLU A 9 -4.42 3.82 -21.27
C GLU A 9 -3.10 3.41 -21.95
N ILE A 10 -2.24 4.35 -22.35
CA ILE A 10 -0.89 4.07 -22.87
C ILE A 10 -0.03 3.40 -21.80
N LEU A 11 0.04 3.96 -20.58
CA LEU A 11 0.83 3.40 -19.48
C LEU A 11 0.29 2.01 -19.08
N ARG A 12 -1.03 1.85 -19.01
CA ARG A 12 -1.66 0.56 -18.76
C ARG A 12 -1.33 -0.45 -19.86
N LYS A 13 -1.38 -0.06 -21.13
CA LYS A 13 -0.97 -0.91 -22.28
C LYS A 13 0.48 -1.35 -22.17
N LYS A 14 1.39 -0.48 -21.71
CA LYS A 14 2.78 -0.83 -21.44
C LYS A 14 2.91 -1.90 -20.35
N VAL A 15 2.18 -1.79 -19.24
CA VAL A 15 2.17 -2.82 -18.19
C VAL A 15 1.61 -4.16 -18.71
N TRP A 16 0.56 -4.14 -19.52
CA TRP A 16 0.07 -5.35 -20.19
C TRP A 16 1.09 -5.95 -21.17
N LYS A 17 1.85 -5.11 -21.86
CA LYS A 17 2.96 -5.54 -22.73
C LYS A 17 4.03 -6.28 -21.91
N ILE A 18 4.36 -5.84 -20.69
CA ILE A 18 5.26 -6.56 -19.77
C ILE A 18 4.74 -7.97 -19.48
N ILE A 19 3.45 -8.10 -19.11
CA ILE A 19 2.82 -9.42 -18.84
C ILE A 19 2.96 -10.33 -20.06
N ASN A 20 2.59 -9.81 -21.23
CA ASN A 20 2.60 -10.58 -22.47
C ASN A 20 4.00 -11.03 -22.87
N ILE A 21 5.03 -10.17 -22.75
CA ILE A 21 6.41 -10.51 -23.10
C ILE A 21 6.96 -11.60 -22.17
N VAL A 22 6.76 -11.45 -20.85
CA VAL A 22 7.24 -12.45 -19.89
C VAL A 22 6.63 -13.82 -20.16
N GLN A 23 5.34 -13.87 -20.51
CA GLN A 23 4.67 -15.12 -20.86
C GLN A 23 5.06 -15.67 -22.23
N SER A 24 5.08 -14.83 -23.28
CA SER A 24 5.34 -15.27 -24.66
C SER A 24 6.76 -15.77 -24.85
N ASN A 25 7.72 -15.15 -24.14
CA ASN A 25 9.13 -15.50 -24.21
C ASN A 25 9.52 -16.53 -23.15
N LEU A 26 8.57 -17.03 -22.36
CA LEU A 26 8.79 -18.00 -21.27
C LEU A 26 9.88 -17.57 -20.28
N LEU A 27 10.04 -16.26 -20.04
CA LEU A 27 11.04 -15.71 -19.12
C LEU A 27 10.79 -16.12 -17.67
N PHE A 28 9.55 -16.50 -17.36
CA PHE A 28 9.15 -17.10 -16.10
C PHE A 28 7.97 -18.06 -16.33
N VAL A 29 8.14 -19.33 -15.97
CA VAL A 29 7.15 -20.38 -16.25
C VAL A 29 6.51 -20.87 -14.95
N HIS A 30 5.23 -20.59 -14.79
CA HIS A 30 4.41 -21.13 -13.71
C HIS A 30 2.92 -21.13 -14.11
N SER A 31 2.29 -22.29 -14.04
CA SER A 31 0.93 -22.52 -14.57
C SER A 31 -0.21 -22.02 -13.68
N LYS A 32 0.06 -21.69 -12.41
CA LYS A 32 -0.98 -21.26 -11.47
C LYS A 32 -1.51 -19.86 -11.80
N ASN A 33 -2.84 -19.75 -11.83
CA ASN A 33 -3.55 -18.51 -12.13
C ASN A 33 -4.12 -17.85 -10.87
N LEU A 34 -4.03 -16.52 -10.82
CA LEU A 34 -4.79 -15.66 -9.94
C LEU A 34 -6.14 -15.35 -10.58
N GLU A 35 -7.21 -15.90 -10.02
CA GLU A 35 -8.58 -15.55 -10.41
C GLU A 35 -8.99 -14.26 -9.71
N ILE A 36 -9.11 -13.18 -10.47
CA ILE A 36 -9.60 -11.89 -10.00
C ILE A 36 -11.08 -11.79 -10.31
N SER A 37 -11.92 -11.81 -9.27
CA SER A 37 -13.36 -11.59 -9.38
C SER A 37 -13.70 -10.14 -9.04
N TYR A 38 -14.48 -9.48 -9.89
CA TYR A 38 -14.88 -8.09 -9.68
C TYR A 38 -16.31 -7.81 -10.15
N LEU A 39 -16.88 -6.69 -9.72
CA LEU A 39 -18.19 -6.20 -10.11
C LEU A 39 -18.07 -5.12 -11.19
N GLU A 40 -18.68 -5.35 -12.34
CA GLU A 40 -18.76 -4.36 -13.41
C GLU A 40 -20.20 -4.26 -13.91
N LYS A 41 -20.78 -3.05 -13.88
CA LYS A 41 -22.19 -2.80 -14.27
C LYS A 41 -23.18 -3.79 -13.63
N LYS A 42 -22.99 -4.08 -12.32
CA LYS A 42 -23.76 -5.05 -11.51
C LYS A 42 -23.64 -6.53 -11.93
N ARG A 43 -22.75 -6.87 -12.86
CA ARG A 43 -22.43 -8.26 -13.22
C ARG A 43 -21.10 -8.67 -12.62
N ILE A 44 -21.00 -9.93 -12.22
CA ILE A 44 -19.76 -10.52 -11.74
C ILE A 44 -18.94 -10.92 -12.97
N LYS A 45 -17.75 -10.33 -13.11
CA LYS A 45 -16.76 -10.77 -14.10
C LYS A 45 -15.58 -11.42 -13.40
N ARG A 46 -14.88 -12.27 -14.14
CA ARG A 46 -13.67 -12.95 -13.70
C ARG A 46 -12.57 -12.73 -14.72
N LYS A 47 -11.36 -12.46 -14.26
CA LYS A 47 -10.15 -12.37 -15.08
C LYS A 47 -9.10 -13.28 -14.46
N ASN A 48 -8.54 -14.17 -15.28
CA ASN A 48 -7.42 -15.02 -14.88
C ASN A 48 -6.13 -14.39 -15.37
N LEU A 49 -5.18 -14.23 -14.45
CA LEU A 49 -3.83 -13.77 -14.75
C LEU A 49 -2.81 -14.71 -14.12
N PRO A 50 -1.57 -14.76 -14.61
CA PRO A 50 -0.54 -15.62 -14.03
C PRO A 50 -0.22 -15.13 -12.61
N GLU A 51 -0.34 -16.01 -11.62
CA GLU A 51 -0.41 -15.60 -10.21
C GLU A 51 0.84 -14.84 -9.76
N ILE A 52 2.01 -15.49 -9.84
CA ILE A 52 3.27 -14.94 -9.32
C ILE A 52 3.65 -13.66 -10.07
N LEU A 53 3.56 -13.67 -11.40
CA LEU A 53 3.87 -12.51 -12.24
C LEU A 53 2.95 -11.33 -11.93
N SER A 54 1.65 -11.57 -11.79
CA SER A 54 0.69 -10.51 -11.47
C SER A 54 0.99 -9.90 -10.11
N LEU A 55 1.31 -10.71 -9.10
CA LEU A 55 1.63 -10.21 -7.75
C LEU A 55 2.95 -9.42 -7.74
N CYS A 56 3.95 -9.84 -8.52
CA CYS A 56 5.19 -9.09 -8.70
C CYS A 56 4.95 -7.73 -9.39
N ILE A 57 4.11 -7.71 -10.42
CA ILE A 57 3.71 -6.47 -11.09
C ILE A 57 2.93 -5.56 -10.14
N LEU A 58 1.96 -6.11 -9.40
CA LEU A 58 1.22 -5.34 -8.40
C LEU A 58 2.14 -4.72 -7.34
N ASN A 59 3.22 -5.41 -6.94
CA ASN A 59 4.25 -4.81 -6.09
C ASN A 59 4.97 -3.65 -6.79
N ALA A 60 5.31 -3.76 -8.08
CA ALA A 60 5.89 -2.63 -8.82
C ALA A 60 4.93 -1.43 -8.93
N LEU A 61 3.62 -1.65 -9.00
CA LEU A 61 2.60 -0.60 -9.09
C LEU A 61 2.28 0.10 -7.76
N VAL A 62 2.83 -0.36 -6.64
CA VAL A 62 2.64 0.25 -5.33
C VAL A 62 3.94 0.95 -4.90
N PRO A 63 3.89 2.24 -4.49
CA PRO A 63 5.09 2.95 -4.06
C PRO A 63 5.65 2.39 -2.76
N ASN A 64 6.99 2.30 -2.68
CA ASN A 64 7.73 1.92 -1.47
C ASN A 64 7.28 0.58 -0.88
N SER A 65 6.87 -0.35 -1.76
CA SER A 65 6.45 -1.68 -1.34
C SER A 65 7.57 -2.69 -1.46
N ALA A 66 7.46 -3.72 -0.61
CA ALA A 66 8.32 -4.88 -0.62
C ALA A 66 7.48 -6.15 -0.80
N ILE A 67 7.89 -7.02 -1.71
CA ILE A 67 7.32 -8.36 -1.90
C ILE A 67 8.27 -9.42 -1.36
N LEU A 68 7.68 -10.45 -0.74
CA LEU A 68 8.40 -11.62 -0.25
C LEU A 68 8.05 -12.85 -1.09
N LEU A 69 9.02 -13.41 -1.80
CA LEU A 69 8.87 -14.60 -2.64
C LEU A 69 9.38 -15.84 -1.89
N ILE A 70 8.47 -16.69 -1.41
CA ILE A 70 8.81 -17.83 -0.54
C ILE A 70 8.73 -19.13 -1.34
N GLY A 71 9.85 -19.84 -1.50
CA GLY A 71 9.85 -21.14 -2.18
C GLY A 71 11.24 -21.78 -2.24
N GLY A 72 11.31 -23.04 -2.67
CA GLY A 72 12.57 -23.79 -2.80
C GLY A 72 13.54 -23.22 -3.83
N HIS A 73 14.75 -23.78 -3.90
CA HIS A 73 15.73 -23.44 -4.94
C HIS A 73 15.20 -23.76 -6.34
N GLY A 74 15.64 -22.99 -7.34
CA GLY A 74 15.27 -23.23 -8.75
C GLY A 74 13.89 -22.73 -9.17
N GLY A 75 13.12 -22.08 -8.28
CA GLY A 75 11.80 -21.52 -8.63
C GLY A 75 11.81 -20.20 -9.42
N GLY A 76 12.93 -19.79 -10.02
CA GLY A 76 13.03 -18.57 -10.84
C GLY A 76 12.79 -17.24 -10.10
N LYS A 77 12.81 -17.23 -8.76
CA LYS A 77 12.42 -16.09 -7.90
C LYS A 77 13.25 -14.83 -8.16
N THR A 78 14.57 -14.98 -8.22
CA THR A 78 15.50 -13.86 -8.47
C THR A 78 15.46 -13.45 -9.94
N THR A 79 15.27 -14.39 -10.85
CA THR A 79 15.17 -14.14 -12.30
C THR A 79 13.99 -13.22 -12.64
N ILE A 80 12.79 -13.52 -12.13
CA ILE A 80 11.62 -12.65 -12.37
C ILE A 80 11.84 -11.23 -11.83
N ALA A 81 12.45 -11.09 -10.65
CA ALA A 81 12.75 -9.78 -10.07
C ALA A 81 13.75 -8.97 -10.94
N LYS A 82 14.73 -9.63 -11.56
CA LYS A 82 15.70 -8.97 -12.47
C LYS A 82 15.04 -8.53 -13.78
N VAL A 83 14.29 -9.44 -14.42
CA VAL A 83 13.59 -9.19 -15.70
C VAL A 83 12.61 -8.04 -15.55
N LEU A 84 11.81 -8.05 -14.48
CA LEU A 84 10.88 -6.96 -14.20
C LEU A 84 11.61 -5.66 -13.89
N GLY A 85 12.75 -5.70 -13.19
CA GLY A 85 13.57 -4.51 -12.93
C GLY A 85 13.94 -3.77 -14.20
N ARG A 86 14.47 -4.47 -15.20
CA ARG A 86 14.78 -3.88 -16.52
C ARG A 86 13.53 -3.35 -17.22
N MET A 87 12.46 -4.15 -17.28
CA MET A 87 11.23 -3.75 -17.99
C MET A 87 10.52 -2.53 -17.36
N PHE A 88 10.59 -2.36 -16.04
CA PHE A 88 9.93 -1.27 -15.31
C PHE A 88 10.77 0.00 -15.15
N THR A 89 12.11 -0.11 -15.18
CA THR A 89 13.00 1.03 -14.90
C THR A 89 13.84 1.48 -16.08
N ALA A 90 13.85 0.70 -17.16
CA ALA A 90 14.77 0.83 -18.30
C ALA A 90 16.28 0.73 -17.92
N SER A 91 16.60 0.31 -16.69
CA SER A 91 17.98 0.04 -16.27
C SER A 91 18.51 -1.23 -16.92
N SER A 92 19.83 -1.25 -17.17
CA SER A 92 20.52 -2.45 -17.62
C SER A 92 20.48 -3.55 -16.56
N LEU A 93 20.54 -4.83 -16.97
CA LEU A 93 20.61 -5.95 -16.04
C LEU A 93 21.88 -5.90 -15.20
N SER A 94 22.96 -5.30 -15.71
CA SER A 94 24.17 -5.03 -14.93
C SER A 94 23.88 -4.06 -13.77
N GLU A 95 23.15 -2.97 -14.01
CA GLU A 95 22.73 -2.04 -12.96
C GLU A 95 21.78 -2.71 -11.96
N ILE A 96 20.84 -3.53 -12.45
CA ILE A 96 19.95 -4.32 -11.59
C ILE A 96 20.74 -5.33 -10.75
N GLU A 97 21.76 -6.00 -11.30
CA GLU A 97 22.66 -6.92 -10.58
C GLU A 97 23.44 -6.20 -9.47
N ASN A 98 23.90 -4.97 -9.74
CA ASN A 98 24.57 -4.14 -8.73
C ASN A 98 23.64 -3.71 -7.57
N SER A 99 22.33 -3.78 -7.79
CA SER A 99 21.28 -3.54 -6.79
C SER A 99 20.84 -4.80 -6.06
N ILE A 100 21.59 -5.90 -6.13
CA ILE A 100 21.28 -7.14 -5.43
C ILE A 100 22.14 -7.31 -4.19
N ILE A 101 21.48 -7.61 -3.07
CA ILE A 101 22.10 -8.17 -1.88
C ILE A 101 21.82 -9.66 -1.85
N ARG A 102 22.88 -10.47 -1.76
CA ARG A 102 22.74 -11.91 -1.56
C ARG A 102 22.94 -12.22 -0.07
N GLY A 103 21.92 -12.81 0.54
CA GLY A 103 21.90 -13.15 1.94
C GLY A 103 22.98 -14.17 2.27
N HIS A 104 23.80 -13.84 3.27
CA HIS A 104 24.84 -14.73 3.77
C HIS A 104 25.06 -14.47 5.27
N PRO A 105 25.27 -15.51 6.10
CA PRO A 105 25.43 -15.33 7.54
C PRO A 105 26.61 -14.45 7.96
N GLN A 106 27.63 -14.33 7.10
CA GLN A 106 28.81 -13.48 7.32
C GLN A 106 28.75 -12.14 6.54
N LEU A 107 27.56 -11.73 6.08
CA LEU A 107 27.41 -10.44 5.41
C LEU A 107 27.64 -9.31 6.43
N THR A 108 28.70 -8.53 6.23
CA THR A 108 29.02 -7.37 7.06
C THR A 108 28.13 -6.19 6.71
N GLU A 109 27.97 -5.26 7.64
CA GLU A 109 27.29 -3.97 7.39
C GLU A 109 27.90 -3.26 6.18
N GLU A 110 29.23 -3.19 6.09
CA GLU A 110 29.94 -2.62 4.95
C GLU A 110 29.52 -3.19 3.58
N LYS A 111 29.34 -4.51 3.51
CA LYS A 111 28.87 -5.21 2.31
C LYS A 111 27.37 -5.05 2.10
N LEU A 112 26.61 -4.67 3.11
CA LEU A 112 25.17 -4.44 3.00
C LEU A 112 24.86 -3.02 2.52
N ILE A 113 25.47 -2.01 3.16
CA ILE A 113 25.06 -0.60 3.01
C ILE A 113 26.11 0.31 2.35
N GLY A 114 27.39 0.20 2.67
CA GLY A 114 28.42 1.09 2.13
C GLY A 114 29.74 1.00 2.88
N THR A 115 30.80 1.55 2.30
CA THR A 115 32.15 1.56 2.89
C THR A 115 32.71 2.97 2.96
N LEU A 116 33.65 3.23 3.87
CA LEU A 116 34.37 4.50 3.89
C LEU A 116 35.34 4.64 2.72
N LYS A 117 35.48 5.86 2.21
CA LYS A 117 36.45 6.21 1.17
C LYS A 117 37.84 6.34 1.79
N LEU A 118 38.56 5.23 1.83
CA LEU A 118 39.89 5.12 2.46
C LEU A 118 40.86 6.25 2.04
N GLY A 119 40.86 6.64 0.77
CA GLY A 119 41.75 7.70 0.27
C GLY A 119 41.52 9.08 0.92
N LYS A 120 40.27 9.43 1.25
CA LYS A 120 39.95 10.67 1.98
C LYS A 120 40.17 10.55 3.47
N LEU A 121 39.79 9.41 4.04
CA LEU A 121 39.99 9.14 5.46
C LEU A 121 41.48 9.20 5.84
N MET A 122 42.34 8.60 5.03
CA MET A 122 43.78 8.55 5.29
C MET A 122 44.51 9.88 5.03
N LYS A 123 43.98 10.72 4.12
CA LYS A 123 44.65 11.96 3.70
C LYS A 123 44.15 13.18 4.47
N ASP A 124 42.84 13.30 4.62
CA ASP A 124 42.16 14.50 5.11
C ASP A 124 41.48 14.26 6.47
N GLY A 125 41.44 13.01 6.96
CA GLY A 125 40.71 12.64 8.18
C GLY A 125 39.18 12.65 7.99
N GLU A 126 38.70 12.79 6.75
CA GLU A 126 37.28 12.91 6.44
C GLU A 126 36.61 11.55 6.23
N GLU A 127 35.54 11.29 6.99
CA GLU A 127 34.70 10.09 6.86
C GLU A 127 33.66 10.26 5.74
N GLU A 128 34.08 10.12 4.48
CA GLU A 128 33.15 10.07 3.33
C GLU A 128 32.66 8.63 3.08
N VAL A 129 31.34 8.42 3.17
CA VAL A 129 30.72 7.12 2.89
C VAL A 129 30.42 6.93 1.41
N VAL A 130 30.87 5.80 0.87
CA VAL A 130 30.49 5.30 -0.46
C VAL A 130 29.36 4.29 -0.31
N TRP A 131 28.14 4.76 -0.58
CA TRP A 131 26.93 3.93 -0.50
C TRP A 131 26.88 2.87 -1.60
N ARG A 132 26.45 1.64 -1.24
CA ARG A 132 26.17 0.61 -2.24
C ARG A 132 24.99 1.02 -3.12
N LYS A 133 25.01 0.59 -4.38
CA LYS A 133 23.91 0.80 -5.33
C LYS A 133 22.58 0.22 -4.84
N PHE A 134 22.61 -0.85 -4.03
CA PHE A 134 21.43 -1.35 -3.34
C PHE A 134 20.73 -0.27 -2.48
N VAL A 135 21.46 0.62 -1.82
CA VAL A 135 20.87 1.69 -0.98
C VAL A 135 20.28 2.79 -1.86
N THR A 136 20.99 3.20 -2.91
CA THR A 136 20.65 4.40 -3.71
C THR A 136 19.73 4.16 -4.91
N ASN A 137 19.71 2.96 -5.49
CA ASN A 137 18.91 2.68 -6.69
C ASN A 137 17.43 2.45 -6.38
N PHE A 138 16.56 2.76 -7.33
CA PHE A 138 15.11 2.60 -7.19
C PHE A 138 14.66 1.14 -7.04
N TRP A 139 15.20 0.23 -7.86
CA TRP A 139 14.86 -1.20 -7.83
C TRP A 139 15.83 -1.96 -6.94
N LYS A 140 15.32 -2.74 -5.99
CA LYS A 140 16.13 -3.43 -4.97
C LYS A 140 15.78 -4.91 -4.92
N ILE A 141 16.80 -5.77 -4.84
CA ILE A 141 16.60 -7.21 -4.69
C ILE A 141 17.42 -7.72 -3.50
N ILE A 142 16.77 -8.47 -2.61
CA ILE A 142 17.42 -9.22 -1.53
C ILE A 142 17.18 -10.71 -1.78
N ASP A 143 18.21 -11.42 -2.20
CA ASP A 143 18.15 -12.86 -2.37
C ASP A 143 18.41 -13.55 -1.03
N GLU A 144 17.59 -14.54 -0.67
CA GLU A 144 17.72 -15.34 0.55
C GLU A 144 17.78 -14.48 1.84
N VAL A 145 16.78 -13.61 2.02
CA VAL A 145 16.73 -12.66 3.15
C VAL A 145 16.79 -13.36 4.51
N ASN A 146 16.31 -14.60 4.60
CA ASN A 146 16.37 -15.42 5.82
C ASN A 146 17.77 -15.94 6.16
N ARG A 147 18.80 -15.68 5.35
CA ARG A 147 20.21 -15.96 5.68
C ARG A 147 20.95 -14.76 6.26
N LEU A 148 20.30 -13.60 6.31
CA LEU A 148 20.84 -12.41 6.96
C LEU A 148 20.75 -12.53 8.48
N THR A 149 21.82 -12.13 9.16
CA THR A 149 21.83 -12.06 10.63
C THR A 149 20.75 -11.10 11.14
N PRO A 150 20.27 -11.25 12.40
CA PRO A 150 19.30 -10.31 12.97
C PRO A 150 19.74 -8.84 12.87
N TYR A 151 21.03 -8.57 13.11
CA TYR A 151 21.61 -7.22 12.96
C TYR A 151 21.48 -6.67 11.52
N ALA A 152 21.76 -7.47 10.50
CA ALA A 152 21.58 -7.07 9.11
C ALA A 152 20.09 -6.84 8.76
N GLN A 153 19.18 -7.64 9.33
CA GLN A 153 17.74 -7.43 9.17
C GLN A 153 17.28 -6.12 9.82
N ASP A 154 17.83 -5.74 10.97
CA ASP A 154 17.51 -4.48 11.67
C ASP A 154 17.97 -3.25 10.88
N ILE A 155 19.14 -3.31 10.23
CA ILE A 155 19.60 -2.25 9.33
C ILE A 155 18.61 -2.08 8.15
N LEU A 156 18.20 -3.19 7.54
CA LEU A 156 17.22 -3.18 6.45
C LEU A 156 15.83 -2.73 6.90
N LEU A 157 15.48 -2.93 8.17
CA LEU A 157 14.22 -2.46 8.73
C LEU A 157 14.11 -0.93 8.63
N SER A 158 15.21 -0.21 8.89
CA SER A 158 15.26 1.27 8.77
C SER A 158 15.03 1.72 7.32
N LEU A 159 15.69 1.07 6.36
CA LEU A 159 15.49 1.32 4.93
C LEU A 159 14.02 1.10 4.51
N LEU A 160 13.44 -0.04 4.92
CA LEU A 160 12.05 -0.40 4.62
C LEU A 160 11.03 0.49 5.35
N ALA A 161 11.42 1.07 6.49
CA ALA A 161 10.53 1.87 7.32
C ALA A 161 10.48 3.34 6.92
N GLU A 162 11.65 3.92 6.72
CA GLU A 162 11.86 5.36 6.63
C GLU A 162 12.46 5.76 5.29
N GLY A 163 12.92 4.79 4.48
CA GLY A 163 13.70 5.09 3.28
C GLY A 163 15.06 5.68 3.63
N THR A 164 15.56 5.46 4.84
CA THR A 164 16.83 6.02 5.30
C THR A 164 17.77 4.91 5.77
N VAL A 165 19.06 5.10 5.53
CA VAL A 165 20.13 4.26 6.05
C VAL A 165 21.18 5.18 6.65
N LYS A 166 21.64 4.83 7.85
CA LYS A 166 22.71 5.54 8.56
C LYS A 166 23.94 4.66 8.59
N TYR A 167 25.09 5.27 8.36
CA TYR A 167 26.40 4.62 8.50
C TYR A 167 27.39 5.68 8.97
N TYR A 168 27.96 5.49 10.16
CA TYR A 168 28.63 6.56 10.90
C TYR A 168 27.72 7.81 10.99
N ASP A 169 28.26 9.00 10.76
CA ASP A 169 27.51 10.26 10.74
C ASP A 169 26.85 10.56 9.38
N SER A 170 27.02 9.69 8.39
CA SER A 170 26.41 9.85 7.07
C SER A 170 25.02 9.22 6.99
N ILE A 171 24.10 9.92 6.32
CA ILE A 171 22.72 9.46 6.10
C ILE A 171 22.45 9.44 4.58
N ALA A 172 22.03 8.29 4.07
CA ALA A 172 21.45 8.17 2.73
C ALA A 172 19.93 8.05 2.83
N THR A 173 19.23 8.89 2.06
CA THR A 173 17.78 8.87 1.95
C THR A 173 17.35 8.48 0.54
N ILE A 174 16.42 7.53 0.45
CA ILE A 174 15.72 7.15 -0.78
C ILE A 174 14.22 7.31 -0.59
N ASN A 175 13.64 8.26 -1.30
CA ASN A 175 12.22 8.59 -1.16
C ASN A 175 11.29 7.57 -1.83
N LYS A 176 11.80 6.90 -2.87
CA LYS A 176 11.03 6.07 -3.79
C LYS A 176 11.80 4.81 -4.15
N PHE A 177 11.23 3.64 -3.84
CA PHE A 177 11.84 2.36 -4.19
C PHE A 177 10.79 1.26 -4.42
N CYS A 178 11.24 0.18 -5.07
CA CYS A 178 10.51 -1.09 -5.13
C CYS A 178 11.47 -2.21 -4.72
N LEU A 179 11.04 -3.08 -3.79
CA LEU A 179 11.89 -4.13 -3.24
C LEU A 179 11.31 -5.52 -3.47
N PHE A 180 12.19 -6.44 -3.88
CA PHE A 180 11.90 -7.86 -4.03
C PHE A 180 12.81 -8.65 -3.09
N ALA A 181 12.24 -9.40 -2.16
CA ALA A 181 12.99 -10.32 -1.31
C ALA A 181 12.62 -11.76 -1.63
N THR A 182 13.57 -12.67 -1.54
CA THR A 182 13.32 -14.12 -1.66
C THR A 182 13.62 -14.82 -0.34
N ILE A 183 12.86 -15.88 -0.05
CA ILE A 183 13.12 -16.80 1.06
C ILE A 183 13.20 -18.21 0.50
N ASN A 184 14.19 -18.95 0.98
CA ASN A 184 14.18 -20.40 0.91
C ASN A 184 14.00 -21.00 2.31
N PRO A 185 12.84 -21.61 2.61
CA PRO A 185 12.54 -22.10 3.95
C PRO A 185 13.36 -23.34 4.37
N HIS A 186 13.95 -24.06 3.41
CA HIS A 186 14.72 -25.29 3.68
C HIS A 186 16.24 -25.07 3.69
N ASP A 187 16.69 -23.83 3.62
CA ASP A 187 18.11 -23.51 3.56
C ASP A 187 18.80 -23.67 4.91
N VAL A 188 20.11 -23.94 4.87
CA VAL A 188 20.96 -24.10 6.06
C VAL A 188 21.54 -22.75 6.47
N GLY A 189 21.69 -22.53 7.78
CA GLY A 189 22.22 -21.27 8.31
C GLY A 189 21.22 -20.12 8.14
N THR A 190 19.95 -20.40 8.43
CA THR A 190 18.86 -19.42 8.36
C THR A 190 18.54 -18.85 9.74
N PHE A 191 18.06 -17.61 9.73
CA PHE A 191 17.61 -16.86 10.90
C PHE A 191 16.11 -16.61 10.77
N GLU A 192 15.38 -16.74 11.88
CA GLU A 192 13.96 -16.40 11.91
C GLU A 192 13.76 -14.90 11.64
N LEU A 193 12.80 -14.59 10.75
CA LEU A 193 12.42 -13.21 10.48
C LEU A 193 11.47 -12.71 11.58
N SER A 194 11.81 -11.58 12.18
CA SER A 194 10.99 -10.95 13.22
C SER A 194 9.63 -10.49 12.66
N GLN A 195 8.58 -10.49 13.50
CA GLN A 195 7.27 -9.97 13.10
C GLN A 195 7.31 -8.50 12.64
N PRO A 196 8.05 -7.59 13.30
CA PRO A 196 8.22 -6.22 12.81
C PRO A 196 8.84 -6.14 11.41
N PHE A 197 9.76 -7.05 11.06
CA PHE A 197 10.38 -7.12 9.75
C PHE A 197 9.40 -7.65 8.69
N LEU A 198 8.68 -8.74 8.98
CA LEU A 198 7.65 -9.30 8.09
C LEU A 198 6.51 -8.30 7.82
N ASP A 199 6.15 -7.47 8.79
CA ASP A 199 5.14 -6.41 8.64
C ASP A 199 5.54 -5.33 7.62
N ARG A 200 6.83 -5.21 7.26
CA ARG A 200 7.30 -4.29 6.22
C ARG A 200 7.08 -4.80 4.80
N PHE A 201 6.89 -6.10 4.62
CA PHE A 201 6.59 -6.67 3.31
C PHE A 201 5.11 -6.50 3.02
N GLY A 202 4.77 -5.68 2.02
CA GLY A 202 3.41 -5.41 1.58
C GLY A 202 2.65 -6.68 1.22
N ILE A 203 3.33 -7.63 0.60
CA ILE A 203 2.76 -8.89 0.12
C ILE A 203 3.77 -10.03 0.21
N SER A 204 3.28 -11.24 0.48
CA SER A 204 4.05 -12.48 0.48
C SER A 204 3.43 -13.50 -0.45
N VAL A 205 4.25 -14.10 -1.32
CA VAL A 205 3.82 -15.01 -2.37
C VAL A 205 4.51 -16.36 -2.19
N PRO A 206 3.77 -17.43 -1.85
CA PRO A 206 4.31 -18.78 -1.88
C PRO A 206 4.46 -19.23 -3.33
N ILE A 207 5.69 -19.56 -3.73
CA ILE A 207 6.04 -20.07 -5.06
C ILE A 207 6.17 -21.58 -4.96
N SER A 208 5.30 -22.29 -5.69
CA SER A 208 5.41 -23.73 -5.89
C SER A 208 6.47 -24.07 -6.93
N MET A 209 7.01 -25.29 -6.84
CA MET A 209 7.87 -25.80 -7.90
C MET A 209 7.07 -25.97 -9.20
N PRO A 210 7.70 -25.72 -10.37
CA PRO A 210 7.08 -25.95 -11.67
C PRO A 210 6.43 -27.33 -11.77
N GLY A 211 5.18 -27.37 -12.21
CA GLY A 211 4.48 -28.63 -12.47
C GLY A 211 5.02 -29.34 -13.72
N SER A 212 4.52 -30.55 -14.02
CA SER A 212 4.97 -31.31 -15.20
C SER A 212 4.84 -30.53 -16.52
N HIS A 213 3.75 -29.76 -16.67
CA HIS A 213 3.56 -28.92 -17.86
C HIS A 213 4.58 -27.76 -17.92
N ASP A 214 4.84 -27.11 -16.79
CA ASP A 214 5.82 -26.01 -16.70
C ASP A 214 7.24 -26.54 -16.99
N LEU A 215 7.58 -27.72 -16.49
CA LEU A 215 8.86 -28.39 -16.78
C LEU A 215 9.02 -28.71 -18.26
N GLN A 216 7.96 -29.16 -18.94
CA GLN A 216 7.99 -29.42 -20.38
C GLN A 216 8.33 -28.13 -21.15
N LEU A 217 7.71 -27.00 -20.78
CA LEU A 217 7.99 -25.70 -21.39
C LEU A 217 9.44 -25.26 -21.14
N ILE A 218 9.93 -25.37 -19.89
CA ILE A 218 11.32 -25.04 -19.53
C ILE A 218 12.32 -25.86 -20.34
N LEU A 219 12.11 -27.18 -20.46
CA LEU A 219 13.00 -28.08 -21.20
C LEU A 219 12.96 -27.86 -22.72
N SER A 220 11.85 -27.33 -23.25
CA SER A 220 11.73 -26.97 -24.67
C SER A 220 12.37 -25.61 -25.00
N GLY A 221 12.68 -24.80 -23.99
CA GLY A 221 13.34 -23.51 -24.15
C GLY A 221 14.80 -23.64 -24.60
N LYS A 222 15.36 -22.55 -25.12
CA LYS A 222 16.80 -22.50 -25.40
C LYS A 222 17.56 -22.44 -24.08
N ASP A 223 18.57 -23.29 -23.94
CA ASP A 223 19.44 -23.25 -22.78
C ASP A 223 20.42 -22.07 -22.90
N GLU A 224 20.22 -21.09 -22.03
CA GLU A 224 21.01 -19.85 -21.94
C GLU A 224 22.49 -20.14 -21.67
N LYS A 225 22.82 -21.29 -21.05
CA LYS A 225 24.22 -21.69 -20.81
C LYS A 225 24.99 -21.91 -22.10
N TYR A 226 24.32 -22.36 -23.17
CA TYR A 226 24.96 -22.59 -24.47
C TYR A 226 24.82 -21.40 -25.41
N SER A 227 23.73 -20.64 -25.30
CA SER A 227 23.38 -19.59 -26.25
C SER A 227 23.72 -18.16 -25.78
N GLY A 228 24.03 -17.97 -24.50
CA GLY A 228 24.18 -16.65 -23.89
C GLY A 228 22.83 -15.96 -23.65
N PHE A 229 22.82 -15.00 -22.71
CA PHE A 229 21.63 -14.21 -22.40
C PHE A 229 21.68 -12.87 -23.15
N ASP A 230 20.94 -12.76 -24.26
CA ASP A 230 20.82 -11.49 -25.00
C ASP A 230 19.81 -10.58 -24.30
N GLU A 231 20.33 -9.70 -23.45
CA GLU A 231 19.55 -8.75 -22.67
C GLU A 231 18.62 -7.87 -23.54
N LEU A 232 19.11 -7.40 -24.70
CA LEU A 232 18.39 -6.45 -25.54
C LEU A 232 17.21 -7.11 -26.27
N VAL A 233 17.40 -8.35 -26.72
CA VAL A 233 16.39 -9.10 -27.47
C VAL A 233 15.40 -9.82 -26.55
N GLN A 234 15.87 -10.37 -25.42
CA GLN A 234 15.02 -11.19 -24.55
C GLN A 234 14.24 -10.36 -23.52
N VAL A 235 14.79 -9.23 -23.07
CA VAL A 235 14.20 -8.39 -22.02
C VAL A 235 14.17 -6.93 -22.48
N PRO A 236 13.16 -6.50 -23.24
CA PRO A 236 13.08 -5.12 -23.71
C PRO A 236 12.80 -4.13 -22.59
N GLU A 237 13.22 -2.89 -22.79
CA GLU A 237 12.81 -1.75 -21.98
C GLU A 237 11.36 -1.38 -22.34
N VAL A 238 10.48 -1.24 -21.34
CA VAL A 238 9.04 -1.02 -21.58
C VAL A 238 8.55 0.26 -20.91
N LEU A 239 8.90 0.45 -19.63
CA LEU A 239 8.60 1.63 -18.83
C LEU A 239 9.90 2.27 -18.33
N THR A 240 9.80 3.55 -17.99
CA THR A 240 10.82 4.28 -17.24
C THR A 240 10.39 4.52 -15.78
N ILE A 241 11.31 4.96 -14.93
CA ILE A 241 10.99 5.33 -13.54
C ILE A 241 9.99 6.51 -13.49
N ASP A 242 10.11 7.48 -14.40
CA ASP A 242 9.21 8.64 -14.47
C ASP A 242 7.77 8.17 -14.81
N GLU A 243 7.64 7.26 -15.78
CA GLU A 243 6.36 6.65 -16.13
C GLU A 243 5.78 5.80 -14.99
N LEU A 244 6.61 5.07 -14.25
CA LEU A 244 6.16 4.31 -13.10
C LEU A 244 5.67 5.23 -11.96
N MET A 245 6.31 6.38 -11.78
CA MET A 245 5.85 7.40 -10.83
C MET A 245 4.53 8.03 -11.23
N GLU A 246 4.31 8.21 -12.52
CA GLU A 246 3.01 8.63 -13.04
C GLU A 246 1.94 7.57 -12.75
N ILE A 247 2.25 6.28 -12.95
CA ILE A 247 1.34 5.20 -12.57
C ILE A 247 1.04 5.23 -11.07
N TRP A 248 2.03 5.43 -10.20
CA TRP A 248 1.82 5.52 -8.74
C TRP A 248 0.90 6.69 -8.37
N TYR A 249 1.04 7.83 -9.05
CA TYR A 249 0.15 8.98 -8.89
C TYR A 249 -1.29 8.64 -9.30
N GLN A 250 -1.48 7.99 -10.44
CA GLN A 250 -2.80 7.54 -10.93
C GLN A 250 -3.44 6.52 -9.99
N VAL A 251 -2.69 5.50 -9.56
CA VAL A 251 -3.16 4.45 -8.64
C VAL A 251 -3.61 5.07 -7.31
N ASN A 252 -2.88 6.06 -6.77
CA ASN A 252 -3.24 6.70 -5.51
C ASN A 252 -4.62 7.37 -5.55
N ARG A 253 -5.02 7.90 -6.71
CA ARG A 253 -6.26 8.67 -6.91
C ARG A 253 -7.53 7.83 -7.09
N ILE A 254 -7.40 6.50 -7.17
CA ILE A 254 -8.56 5.62 -7.25
C ILE A 254 -9.40 5.73 -5.98
N ASN A 255 -10.67 6.03 -6.16
CA ASN A 255 -11.65 6.16 -5.08
C ASN A 255 -12.15 4.80 -4.61
N PHE A 256 -12.68 4.76 -3.38
CA PHE A 256 -13.26 3.57 -2.78
C PHE A 256 -14.54 3.91 -2.02
N SER A 257 -15.44 2.95 -1.93
CA SER A 257 -16.73 3.12 -1.25
C SER A 257 -16.61 2.95 0.26
N SER A 258 -17.61 3.44 0.99
CA SER A 258 -17.74 3.22 2.44
C SER A 258 -17.84 1.72 2.78
N GLU A 259 -18.42 0.91 1.89
CA GLU A 259 -18.49 -0.55 2.04
C GLU A 259 -17.10 -1.19 2.05
N VAL A 260 -16.23 -0.83 1.09
CA VAL A 260 -14.84 -1.32 1.05
C VAL A 260 -14.08 -0.88 2.30
N ASN A 261 -14.25 0.38 2.71
CA ASN A 261 -13.63 0.89 3.94
C ASN A 261 -14.07 0.09 5.18
N ASN A 262 -15.38 -0.12 5.34
CA ASN A 262 -15.94 -0.92 6.43
C ASN A 262 -15.46 -2.37 6.37
N TYR A 263 -15.28 -2.93 5.17
CA TYR A 263 -14.79 -4.30 5.00
C TYR A 263 -13.34 -4.47 5.42
N ILE A 264 -12.45 -3.57 4.97
CA ILE A 264 -11.04 -3.55 5.39
C ILE A 264 -10.96 -3.35 6.90
N HIS A 265 -11.74 -2.43 7.46
CA HIS A 265 -11.81 -2.24 8.90
C HIS A 265 -12.27 -3.51 9.63
N ALA A 266 -13.29 -4.20 9.12
CA ALA A 266 -13.76 -5.46 9.69
C ALA A 266 -12.66 -6.53 9.69
N ILE A 267 -11.87 -6.66 8.62
CA ILE A 267 -10.72 -7.58 8.60
C ILE A 267 -9.77 -7.27 9.75
N ILE A 268 -9.35 -6.02 9.92
CA ILE A 268 -8.42 -5.66 11.01
C ILE A 268 -9.03 -5.92 12.38
N ARG A 269 -10.29 -5.55 12.59
CA ARG A 269 -10.96 -5.70 13.89
C ARG A 269 -11.17 -7.16 14.28
N GLU A 270 -11.49 -8.04 13.34
CA GLU A 270 -11.61 -9.49 13.60
C GLU A 270 -10.29 -10.12 14.10
N PHE A 271 -9.16 -9.58 13.65
CA PHE A 271 -7.82 -10.04 14.03
C PHE A 271 -7.23 -9.28 15.22
N THR A 272 -7.89 -8.24 15.75
CA THR A 272 -7.37 -7.44 16.87
C THR A 272 -8.24 -7.56 18.12
N LEU A 273 -9.56 -7.64 17.95
CA LEU A 273 -10.50 -7.62 19.06
C LEU A 273 -10.45 -8.89 19.93
N CYS A 274 -10.57 -8.67 21.23
CA CYS A 274 -10.79 -9.71 22.22
C CYS A 274 -11.73 -9.19 23.31
N ALA A 275 -12.62 -10.05 23.81
CA ALA A 275 -13.54 -9.67 24.87
C ALA A 275 -12.91 -9.58 26.28
N ARG A 276 -11.66 -10.05 26.44
CA ARG A 276 -11.02 -10.22 27.75
C ARG A 276 -9.81 -9.30 27.97
N ILE A 277 -9.04 -9.05 26.92
CA ILE A 277 -7.77 -8.31 26.99
C ILE A 277 -7.61 -7.42 25.76
N ASP A 278 -6.74 -6.43 25.87
CA ASP A 278 -6.17 -5.76 24.71
C ASP A 278 -4.96 -6.57 24.21
N LYS A 279 -5.14 -7.27 23.08
CA LYS A 279 -4.10 -8.11 22.49
C LYS A 279 -2.90 -7.31 21.96
N GLY A 280 -3.04 -6.00 21.75
CA GLY A 280 -1.92 -5.16 21.32
C GLY A 280 -0.94 -4.86 22.44
N ASN A 281 -1.41 -4.91 23.70
CA ASN A 281 -0.66 -4.47 24.88
C ASN A 281 -0.27 -5.63 25.82
N MET A 282 -0.68 -6.86 25.52
CA MET A 282 -0.45 -8.03 26.38
C MET A 282 0.36 -9.10 25.65
N GLU A 283 1.55 -9.42 26.17
CA GLU A 283 2.44 -10.41 25.54
C GLU A 283 2.24 -11.84 26.04
N ASP A 284 1.92 -12.01 27.33
CA ASP A 284 1.94 -13.33 27.99
C ASP A 284 0.67 -14.15 27.77
N LEU A 285 -0.49 -13.48 27.69
CA LEU A 285 -1.79 -14.15 27.65
C LEU A 285 -2.33 -14.20 26.23
N LYS A 286 -2.22 -15.37 25.59
CA LYS A 286 -2.57 -15.63 24.19
C LYS A 286 -3.53 -16.82 24.08
N PRO A 287 -4.25 -16.98 22.95
CA PRO A 287 -5.07 -18.17 22.73
C PRO A 287 -4.31 -19.50 22.87
N SER A 288 -3.04 -19.54 22.48
CA SER A 288 -2.15 -20.70 22.71
C SER A 288 -1.83 -20.97 24.18
N THR A 289 -1.79 -19.95 25.03
CA THR A 289 -1.51 -20.09 26.49
C THR A 289 -2.76 -20.27 27.35
N GLY A 290 -3.95 -20.36 26.73
CA GLY A 290 -5.21 -20.66 27.43
C GLY A 290 -6.17 -19.48 27.62
N LEU A 291 -5.89 -18.31 27.02
CA LEU A 291 -6.75 -17.11 27.10
C LEU A 291 -8.23 -17.37 26.82
N CYS A 292 -8.55 -18.36 25.97
CA CYS A 292 -9.90 -18.60 25.48
C CYS A 292 -10.74 -19.53 26.40
N SER A 293 -10.15 -20.13 27.42
CA SER A 293 -10.84 -21.07 28.32
C SER A 293 -11.98 -20.40 29.08
N GLY A 294 -13.21 -20.91 28.95
CA GLY A 294 -14.43 -20.33 29.55
C GLY A 294 -14.90 -19.02 28.92
N CYS A 295 -14.37 -18.63 27.75
CA CYS A 295 -14.80 -17.41 27.07
C CYS A 295 -16.07 -17.66 26.25
N HIS A 296 -17.09 -16.81 26.39
CA HIS A 296 -18.31 -16.89 25.57
C HIS A 296 -18.03 -16.80 24.06
N PHE A 297 -16.99 -16.05 23.68
CA PHE A 297 -16.57 -15.88 22.28
C PHE A 297 -15.61 -16.99 21.80
N ASN A 298 -15.31 -18.01 22.59
CA ASN A 298 -14.50 -19.15 22.14
C ASN A 298 -15.33 -20.11 21.28
N THR A 299 -15.66 -19.67 20.06
CA THR A 299 -16.46 -20.44 19.09
C THR A 299 -15.66 -20.69 17.81
N ALA A 300 -16.11 -21.65 17.00
CA ALA A 300 -15.49 -21.92 15.71
C ALA A 300 -15.53 -20.71 14.76
N GLN A 301 -16.55 -19.84 14.89
CA GLN A 301 -16.79 -18.70 14.02
C GLN A 301 -16.02 -17.42 14.41
N ASN A 302 -15.48 -17.34 15.63
CA ASN A 302 -14.63 -16.22 16.02
C ASN A 302 -13.20 -16.45 15.53
N ILE A 303 -12.56 -15.39 15.04
CA ILE A 303 -11.17 -15.44 14.57
C ILE A 303 -10.23 -15.19 15.76
N CYS A 304 -10.65 -14.41 16.74
CA CYS A 304 -9.84 -14.03 17.90
C CYS A 304 -9.24 -15.22 18.68
N ASN A 305 -9.83 -16.43 18.64
CA ASN A 305 -9.30 -17.61 19.31
C ASN A 305 -8.28 -18.42 18.48
N LYS A 306 -7.99 -18.00 17.23
CA LYS A 306 -7.08 -18.67 16.29
C LYS A 306 -5.79 -17.87 16.05
N ILE A 307 -5.64 -16.72 16.69
CA ILE A 307 -4.56 -15.75 16.44
C ILE A 307 -3.83 -15.36 17.73
N ASP A 308 -2.52 -15.61 17.74
CA ASP A 308 -1.60 -15.30 18.83
C ASP A 308 -0.98 -13.90 18.71
N SER A 309 -0.86 -13.36 17.49
CA SER A 309 -0.49 -11.96 17.25
C SER A 309 -1.57 -11.24 16.44
N ILE A 310 -1.67 -9.93 16.65
CA ILE A 310 -2.62 -9.07 15.95
C ILE A 310 -2.09 -8.61 14.59
N LEU A 311 -2.99 -8.16 13.72
CA LEU A 311 -2.62 -7.41 12.52
C LEU A 311 -2.25 -5.97 12.87
N SER A 312 -1.21 -5.44 12.22
CA SER A 312 -0.88 -4.02 12.29
C SER A 312 -1.86 -3.17 11.47
N VAL A 313 -1.86 -1.86 11.74
CA VAL A 313 -2.62 -0.88 10.93
C VAL A 313 -2.11 -0.76 9.49
N ARG A 314 -0.89 -1.25 9.18
CA ARG A 314 -0.34 -1.22 7.81
C ARG A 314 -1.11 -2.12 6.87
N VAL A 315 -1.61 -3.24 7.39
CA VAL A 315 -2.41 -4.19 6.62
C VAL A 315 -3.62 -3.52 5.98
N ALA A 316 -4.28 -2.58 6.69
CA ALA A 316 -5.39 -1.82 6.12
C ALA A 316 -4.95 -0.97 4.91
N LYS A 317 -3.81 -0.27 5.04
CA LYS A 317 -3.26 0.56 3.96
C LYS A 317 -2.83 -0.30 2.77
N ASP A 318 -2.21 -1.45 3.01
CA ASP A 318 -1.75 -2.33 1.93
C ASP A 318 -2.92 -3.01 1.21
N LEU A 319 -3.94 -3.49 1.95
CA LEU A 319 -5.18 -3.97 1.36
C LEU A 319 -5.78 -2.95 0.39
N LEU A 320 -5.80 -1.68 0.79
CA LEU A 320 -6.29 -0.61 -0.07
C LEU A 320 -5.37 -0.34 -1.27
N ARG A 321 -4.06 -0.17 -1.04
CA ARG A 321 -3.06 0.12 -2.10
C ARG A 321 -3.06 -0.95 -3.19
N TYR A 322 -2.97 -2.22 -2.81
CA TYR A 322 -2.96 -3.30 -3.78
C TYR A 322 -4.31 -3.49 -4.48
N SER A 323 -5.43 -3.20 -3.78
CA SER A 323 -6.75 -3.20 -4.44
C SER A 323 -6.85 -2.10 -5.50
N LYS A 324 -6.32 -0.89 -5.21
CA LYS A 324 -6.22 0.19 -6.19
C LYS A 324 -5.35 -0.21 -7.40
N ALA A 325 -4.20 -0.85 -7.15
CA ALA A 325 -3.32 -1.33 -8.21
C ALA A 325 -4.01 -2.36 -9.13
N ILE A 326 -4.80 -3.29 -8.57
CA ILE A 326 -5.60 -4.24 -9.37
C ILE A 326 -6.63 -3.51 -10.23
N VAL A 327 -7.37 -2.57 -9.63
CA VAL A 327 -8.40 -1.79 -10.33
C VAL A 327 -7.81 -0.98 -11.48
N TRP A 328 -6.67 -0.32 -11.24
CA TRP A 328 -5.92 0.41 -12.27
C TRP A 328 -5.46 -0.51 -13.41
N LEU A 329 -4.85 -1.66 -13.06
CA LEU A 329 -4.34 -2.63 -14.05
C LEU A 329 -5.45 -3.16 -14.96
N LEU A 330 -6.63 -3.44 -14.37
CA LEU A 330 -7.78 -3.95 -15.10
C LEU A 330 -8.60 -2.86 -15.80
N GLY A 331 -8.34 -1.58 -15.52
CA GLY A 331 -9.11 -0.45 -16.06
C GLY A 331 -10.56 -0.44 -15.58
N ILE A 332 -10.78 -0.76 -14.30
CA ILE A 332 -12.10 -0.76 -13.66
C ILE A 332 -12.29 0.56 -12.89
N ASP A 333 -13.52 1.05 -12.77
CA ASP A 333 -13.77 2.37 -12.14
C ASP A 333 -13.83 2.33 -10.61
N ASN A 334 -14.13 1.18 -10.00
CA ASN A 334 -14.43 1.09 -8.56
C ASN A 334 -13.80 -0.14 -7.92
N ILE A 335 -13.33 0.03 -6.68
CA ILE A 335 -12.92 -1.07 -5.83
C ILE A 335 -14.15 -1.75 -5.25
N ASP A 336 -14.20 -3.08 -5.32
CA ASP A 336 -15.21 -3.89 -4.66
C ASP A 336 -14.59 -4.87 -3.64
N VAL A 337 -15.43 -5.39 -2.76
CA VAL A 337 -15.03 -6.31 -1.68
C VAL A 337 -14.37 -7.61 -2.22
N LYS A 338 -14.70 -8.07 -3.42
CA LYS A 338 -14.09 -9.26 -4.02
C LYS A 338 -12.65 -9.00 -4.44
N ILE A 339 -12.34 -7.81 -4.95
CA ILE A 339 -10.96 -7.40 -5.25
C ILE A 339 -10.11 -7.45 -3.97
N VAL A 340 -10.63 -6.91 -2.87
CA VAL A 340 -9.96 -6.98 -1.55
C VAL A 340 -9.73 -8.45 -1.16
N ASN A 341 -10.72 -9.32 -1.35
CA ASN A 341 -10.60 -10.75 -1.01
C ASN A 341 -9.59 -11.51 -1.88
N THR A 342 -9.41 -11.12 -3.14
CA THR A 342 -8.41 -11.74 -4.02
C THR A 342 -7.00 -11.52 -3.48
N ILE A 343 -6.69 -10.32 -2.96
CA ILE A 343 -5.33 -9.99 -2.52
C ILE A 343 -5.06 -10.22 -1.04
N ALA A 344 -6.09 -10.17 -0.19
CA ALA A 344 -5.96 -10.24 1.26
C ALA A 344 -5.15 -11.44 1.80
N PRO A 345 -5.26 -12.68 1.26
CA PRO A 345 -4.47 -13.81 1.75
C PRO A 345 -2.95 -13.61 1.63
N TYR A 346 -2.50 -12.96 0.54
CA TYR A 346 -1.08 -12.69 0.31
C TYR A 346 -0.55 -11.55 1.18
N ILE A 347 -1.41 -10.63 1.62
CA ILE A 347 -1.02 -9.51 2.49
C ILE A 347 -1.00 -9.93 3.97
N ILE A 348 -1.85 -10.89 4.36
CA ILE A 348 -2.09 -11.24 5.77
C ILE A 348 -1.23 -12.43 6.23
N SER A 349 -1.01 -13.43 5.37
CA SER A 349 -0.50 -14.73 5.80
C SER A 349 0.88 -14.73 6.46
N HIS A 350 1.77 -13.80 6.09
CA HIS A 350 3.09 -13.65 6.69
C HIS A 350 3.11 -12.73 7.92
N ARG A 351 2.05 -11.95 8.16
CA ARG A 351 1.95 -10.94 9.23
C ARG A 351 1.21 -11.41 10.48
N VAL A 352 0.68 -12.63 10.46
CA VAL A 352 -0.10 -13.19 11.57
C VAL A 352 0.58 -14.44 12.12
N ALA A 353 0.72 -14.47 13.45
CA ALA A 353 1.02 -15.69 14.19
C ALA A 353 -0.30 -16.39 14.53
N TYR A 354 -0.54 -17.53 13.89
CA TYR A 354 -1.68 -18.39 14.16
C TYR A 354 -1.38 -19.37 15.29
N VAL A 355 -2.42 -19.81 15.99
CA VAL A 355 -2.30 -20.88 16.98
C VAL A 355 -1.91 -22.17 16.27
N LYS A 356 -0.73 -22.73 16.57
CA LYS A 356 -0.18 -23.94 15.92
C LYS A 356 -1.17 -25.10 15.87
N ARG A 357 -1.85 -25.41 16.98
CA ARG A 357 -2.84 -26.50 17.05
C ARG A 357 -4.00 -26.38 16.07
N GLU A 358 -4.32 -25.16 15.61
CA GLU A 358 -5.37 -24.94 14.60
C GLU A 358 -4.78 -24.95 13.18
N LEU A 359 -3.58 -24.39 13.02
CA LEU A 359 -2.85 -24.33 11.75
C LEU A 359 -2.36 -25.71 11.27
N ASP A 360 -1.99 -26.59 12.20
CA ASP A 360 -1.42 -27.91 11.87
C ASP A 360 -2.50 -28.96 11.57
N LYS A 361 -3.78 -28.66 11.86
CA LYS A 361 -4.91 -29.53 11.55
C LYS A 361 -5.16 -29.61 10.05
N SER A 362 -5.68 -30.76 9.61
CA SER A 362 -6.21 -30.92 8.25
C SER A 362 -7.29 -29.87 7.95
N PRO A 363 -7.31 -29.25 6.76
CA PRO A 363 -6.47 -29.54 5.58
C PRO A 363 -5.21 -28.67 5.44
N TYR A 364 -4.79 -27.93 6.47
CA TYR A 364 -3.79 -26.86 6.32
C TYR A 364 -2.35 -27.34 6.53
N PHE A 365 -2.10 -28.22 7.50
CA PHE A 365 -0.78 -28.82 7.74
C PHE A 365 0.37 -27.79 7.81
N GLY A 366 0.17 -26.67 8.53
CA GLY A 366 1.17 -25.60 8.62
C GLY A 366 1.06 -24.52 7.52
N ASN A 367 0.21 -24.70 6.50
CA ASN A 367 0.05 -23.76 5.39
C ASN A 367 -0.68 -22.48 5.85
N LYS A 368 0.10 -21.46 6.21
CA LYS A 368 -0.40 -20.14 6.64
C LYS A 368 -1.27 -19.47 5.58
N TYR A 369 -0.94 -19.62 4.30
CA TYR A 369 -1.70 -18.98 3.21
C TYR A 369 -3.12 -19.53 3.13
N GLU A 370 -3.28 -20.85 3.06
CA GLU A 370 -4.61 -21.48 3.00
C GLU A 370 -5.41 -21.26 4.28
N PHE A 371 -4.75 -21.26 5.45
CA PHE A 371 -5.42 -20.94 6.71
C PHE A 371 -5.89 -19.48 6.76
N SER A 372 -5.08 -18.54 6.27
CA SER A 372 -5.46 -17.12 6.16
C SER A 372 -6.67 -16.93 5.25
N LYS A 373 -6.67 -17.61 4.10
CA LYS A 373 -7.80 -17.63 3.16
C LYS A 373 -9.07 -18.13 3.85
N LYS A 374 -8.99 -19.20 4.63
CA LYS A 374 -10.12 -19.67 5.43
C LYS A 374 -10.64 -18.63 6.41
N MET A 375 -9.74 -17.97 7.15
CA MET A 375 -10.14 -16.94 8.10
C MET A 375 -10.84 -15.77 7.41
N LEU A 376 -10.36 -15.36 6.24
CA LEU A 376 -10.97 -14.30 5.44
C LEU A 376 -12.35 -14.68 4.91
N GLU A 377 -12.61 -15.94 4.56
CA GLU A 377 -13.97 -16.41 4.25
C GLU A 377 -14.92 -16.25 5.44
N VAL A 378 -14.43 -16.50 6.67
CA VAL A 378 -15.21 -16.29 7.90
C VAL A 378 -15.48 -14.80 8.10
N VAL A 379 -14.48 -13.93 7.93
CA VAL A 379 -14.67 -12.46 7.96
C VAL A 379 -15.73 -12.04 6.96
N GLN A 380 -15.65 -12.50 5.72
CA GLN A 380 -16.58 -12.13 4.66
C GLN A 380 -18.03 -12.51 5.01
N LYS A 381 -18.24 -13.72 5.54
CA LYS A 381 -19.58 -14.16 5.99
C LYS A 381 -20.10 -13.28 7.11
N ARG A 382 -19.27 -13.00 8.12
CA ARG A 382 -19.64 -12.15 9.25
C ARG A 382 -19.91 -10.71 8.86
N PHE A 383 -19.11 -10.17 7.94
CA PHE A 383 -19.32 -8.84 7.39
C PHE A 383 -20.72 -8.70 6.76
N LYS A 384 -21.14 -9.68 5.95
CA LYS A 384 -22.50 -9.71 5.38
C LYS A 384 -23.58 -9.75 6.46
N THR A 385 -23.39 -10.53 7.52
CA THR A 385 -24.37 -10.56 8.64
C THR A 385 -24.47 -9.23 9.40
N ARG A 386 -23.45 -8.35 9.30
CA ARG A 386 -23.42 -7.03 9.94
C ARG A 386 -23.94 -5.89 9.07
N GLU A 387 -24.45 -6.16 7.86
CA GLU A 387 -24.86 -5.12 6.92
C GLU A 387 -25.84 -4.12 7.56
N ASN A 388 -26.84 -4.61 8.30
CA ASN A 388 -27.78 -3.74 9.01
C ASN A 388 -27.11 -2.91 10.12
N SER A 389 -26.15 -3.49 10.85
CA SER A 389 -25.40 -2.78 11.89
C SER A 389 -24.58 -1.62 11.33
N TYR A 390 -23.99 -1.79 10.15
CA TYR A 390 -23.29 -0.70 9.45
C TYR A 390 -24.26 0.40 8.99
N LYS A 391 -25.44 0.04 8.48
CA LYS A 391 -26.50 1.01 8.12
C LYS A 391 -26.99 1.79 9.35
N ILE A 392 -27.09 1.13 10.51
CA ILE A 392 -27.40 1.81 11.78
C ILE A 392 -26.30 2.80 12.13
N ALA A 393 -25.03 2.38 12.11
CA ALA A 393 -23.91 3.25 12.42
C ALA A 393 -23.82 4.46 11.47
N GLU A 394 -24.12 4.27 10.18
CA GLU A 394 -24.21 5.36 9.20
C GLU A 394 -25.31 6.36 9.57
N ARG A 395 -26.50 5.91 9.99
CA ARG A 395 -27.56 6.82 10.48
C ARG A 395 -27.13 7.67 11.68
N PHE A 396 -26.36 7.08 12.60
CA PHE A 396 -25.78 7.84 13.71
C PHE A 396 -24.76 8.87 13.23
N ARG A 397 -23.87 8.52 12.29
CA ARG A 397 -22.91 9.47 11.67
C ARG A 397 -23.61 10.63 10.98
N GLU A 398 -24.74 10.37 10.34
CA GLU A 398 -25.54 11.39 9.65
C GLU A 398 -26.45 12.22 10.59
N GLY A 399 -26.46 11.94 11.89
CA GLY A 399 -27.34 12.62 12.84
C GLY A 399 -28.83 12.32 12.63
N LYS A 400 -29.19 11.14 12.11
CA LYS A 400 -30.57 10.69 11.89
C LYS A 400 -30.86 9.29 12.48
N PRO A 401 -30.60 9.06 13.78
CA PRO A 401 -30.88 7.77 14.40
C PRO A 401 -32.39 7.51 14.50
N LYS A 402 -32.79 6.23 14.42
CA LYS A 402 -34.15 5.77 14.75
C LYS A 402 -34.22 5.32 16.21
N GLU A 403 -35.41 5.36 16.80
CA GLU A 403 -35.64 4.93 18.19
C GLU A 403 -35.23 3.46 18.44
N THR A 404 -35.39 2.59 17.44
CA THR A 404 -35.05 1.15 17.53
C THR A 404 -33.56 0.86 17.28
N ASP A 405 -32.78 1.82 16.82
CA ASP A 405 -31.43 1.55 16.32
C ASP A 405 -30.48 1.08 17.45
N LEU A 406 -30.55 1.69 18.64
CA LEU A 406 -29.75 1.26 19.79
C LEU A 406 -30.19 -0.11 20.32
N THR A 407 -31.48 -0.41 20.31
CA THR A 407 -31.98 -1.71 20.78
C THR A 407 -31.59 -2.83 19.84
N ASP A 408 -31.56 -2.58 18.53
CA ASP A 408 -31.11 -3.55 17.54
C ASP A 408 -29.60 -3.83 17.63
N LEU A 409 -28.76 -2.81 17.84
CA LEU A 409 -27.32 -3.02 18.12
C LEU A 409 -27.10 -3.81 19.42
N LYS A 410 -27.85 -3.53 20.49
CA LYS A 410 -27.77 -4.26 21.77
C LYS A 410 -28.06 -5.75 21.65
N LYS A 411 -28.95 -6.16 20.73
CA LYS A 411 -29.24 -7.59 20.49
C LYS A 411 -28.03 -8.32 19.92
N LEU A 412 -27.30 -7.67 19.01
CA LEU A 412 -26.17 -8.25 18.29
C LEU A 412 -24.84 -8.19 19.06
N GLU A 413 -24.71 -7.22 20.00
CA GLU A 413 -23.54 -7.04 20.88
C GLU A 413 -23.12 -8.34 21.61
N LYS A 414 -24.07 -9.22 21.95
CA LYS A 414 -23.76 -10.45 22.70
C LYS A 414 -22.92 -11.44 21.90
N ASN A 415 -23.07 -11.46 20.58
CA ASN A 415 -22.48 -12.48 19.71
C ASN A 415 -21.39 -11.93 18.78
N ASP A 416 -21.23 -10.60 18.71
CA ASP A 416 -20.33 -9.96 17.76
C ASP A 416 -19.43 -8.90 18.41
N LEU A 417 -18.12 -9.15 18.34
CA LEU A 417 -17.12 -8.28 18.96
C LEU A 417 -17.07 -6.89 18.33
N ILE A 418 -17.23 -6.77 17.01
CA ILE A 418 -17.20 -5.46 16.32
C ILE A 418 -18.43 -4.64 16.72
N VAL A 419 -19.61 -5.27 16.76
CA VAL A 419 -20.82 -4.59 17.24
C VAL A 419 -20.64 -4.13 18.69
N LYS A 420 -20.09 -5.01 19.54
CA LYS A 420 -19.88 -4.76 20.98
C LYS A 420 -18.90 -3.64 21.28
N PHE A 421 -17.73 -3.64 20.64
CA PHE A 421 -16.65 -2.72 21.00
C PHE A 421 -16.61 -1.47 20.12
N ASP A 422 -17.06 -1.56 18.87
CA ASP A 422 -16.93 -0.45 17.92
C ASP A 422 -18.28 0.23 17.68
N LEU A 423 -19.24 -0.49 17.06
CA LEU A 423 -20.45 0.14 16.51
C LEU A 423 -21.38 0.68 17.60
N ILE A 424 -21.63 -0.10 18.66
CA ILE A 424 -22.51 0.36 19.75
C ILE A 424 -21.84 1.43 20.61
N SER A 425 -20.53 1.34 20.81
CA SER A 425 -19.75 2.33 21.56
C SER A 425 -19.81 3.69 20.86
N PHE A 426 -19.58 3.68 19.54
CA PHE A 426 -19.75 4.85 18.68
C PHE A 426 -21.18 5.42 18.78
N ALA A 427 -22.21 4.58 18.56
CA ALA A 427 -23.61 5.02 18.59
C ALA A 427 -23.98 5.66 19.95
N LYS A 428 -23.56 5.06 21.07
CA LYS A 428 -23.78 5.60 22.43
C LYS A 428 -23.10 6.95 22.61
N SER A 429 -21.84 7.08 22.19
CA SER A 429 -21.06 8.32 22.33
C SER A 429 -21.69 9.52 21.63
N VAL A 430 -22.29 9.29 20.46
CA VAL A 430 -22.94 10.32 19.66
C VAL A 430 -24.36 10.60 20.16
N SER A 431 -25.13 9.56 20.51
CA SER A 431 -26.53 9.71 20.95
C SER A 431 -26.69 10.55 22.22
N GLY A 432 -25.67 10.57 23.09
CA GLY A 432 -25.68 11.36 24.32
C GLY A 432 -25.43 12.86 24.13
N ASN A 433 -24.98 13.30 22.95
CA ASN A 433 -24.61 14.70 22.71
C ASN A 433 -25.64 15.40 21.80
N LYS A 434 -26.32 16.41 22.34
CA LYS A 434 -27.38 17.16 21.63
C LYS A 434 -26.88 18.01 20.46
N GLU A 435 -25.59 18.34 20.41
CA GLU A 435 -25.00 19.21 19.40
C GLU A 435 -24.50 18.42 18.16
N TYR A 436 -24.19 17.14 18.32
CA TYR A 436 -23.63 16.33 17.23
C TYR A 436 -24.59 16.24 16.03
N ALA A 437 -25.85 15.85 16.28
CA ALA A 437 -26.81 15.63 15.20
C ALA A 437 -27.10 16.91 14.37
N PRO A 438 -27.32 18.08 14.99
CA PRO A 438 -27.41 19.34 14.25
C PRO A 438 -26.20 19.64 13.36
N ILE A 439 -24.97 19.47 13.87
CA ILE A 439 -23.75 19.74 13.10
C ILE A 439 -23.62 18.76 11.92
N ALA A 440 -23.86 17.47 12.16
CA ALA A 440 -23.83 16.45 11.10
C ALA A 440 -24.86 16.75 9.98
N GLN A 441 -26.04 17.27 10.35
CA GLN A 441 -27.06 17.68 9.38
C GLN A 441 -26.64 18.94 8.61
N GLN A 442 -26.05 19.94 9.28
CA GLN A 442 -25.50 21.13 8.62
C GLN A 442 -24.43 20.77 7.59
N ILE A 443 -23.47 19.91 7.94
CA ILE A 443 -22.44 19.43 6.99
C ILE A 443 -23.09 18.77 5.77
N LYS A 444 -24.10 17.92 6.00
CA LYS A 444 -24.84 17.23 4.91
C LYS A 444 -25.59 18.20 4.02
N GLU A 445 -26.20 19.25 4.57
CA GLU A 445 -26.91 20.28 3.81
C GLU A 445 -25.94 21.17 3.02
N ALA A 446 -24.85 21.63 3.64
CA ALA A 446 -23.80 22.42 2.98
C ALA A 446 -23.13 21.64 1.84
N SER A 447 -22.84 20.34 2.06
CA SER A 447 -22.34 19.42 1.02
C SER A 447 -23.30 19.31 -0.17
N LYS A 448 -24.61 19.17 0.08
CA LYS A 448 -25.61 19.11 -0.99
C LYS A 448 -25.77 20.41 -1.76
N LYS A 449 -25.64 21.55 -1.09
CA LYS A 449 -25.72 22.89 -1.70
C LYS A 449 -24.44 23.27 -2.45
N GLY A 450 -23.33 22.56 -2.23
CA GLY A 450 -22.03 22.94 -2.78
C GLY A 450 -21.45 24.21 -2.15
N ASN A 451 -21.80 24.49 -0.89
CA ASN A 451 -21.39 25.71 -0.21
C ASN A 451 -20.01 25.53 0.45
N ILE A 452 -18.95 25.91 -0.28
CA ILE A 452 -17.55 25.76 0.13
C ILE A 452 -17.24 26.58 1.39
N ASP A 453 -17.72 27.82 1.46
CA ASP A 453 -17.46 28.73 2.59
C ASP A 453 -18.09 28.20 3.88
N GLU A 454 -19.34 27.74 3.81
CA GLU A 454 -20.02 27.13 4.95
C GLU A 454 -19.33 25.84 5.43
N LEU A 455 -18.84 25.00 4.52
CA LEU A 455 -18.07 23.81 4.87
C LEU A 455 -16.73 24.15 5.53
N ALA A 456 -16.03 25.18 5.04
CA ALA A 456 -14.78 25.66 5.62
C ALA A 456 -15.00 26.25 7.02
N GLU A 457 -16.05 27.06 7.20
CA GLU A 457 -16.44 27.58 8.51
C GLU A 457 -16.78 26.47 9.51
N LEU A 458 -17.59 25.48 9.10
CA LEU A 458 -17.97 24.36 9.95
C LEU A 458 -16.74 23.55 10.37
N ARG A 459 -15.84 23.27 9.43
CA ARG A 459 -14.56 22.61 9.71
C ARG A 459 -13.73 23.41 10.72
N ASN A 460 -13.61 24.73 10.53
CA ASN A 460 -12.81 25.59 11.41
C ASN A 460 -13.41 25.66 12.83
N LYS A 461 -14.74 25.76 12.94
CA LYS A 461 -15.46 25.66 14.22
C LYS A 461 -15.21 24.30 14.91
N LEU A 462 -15.19 23.20 14.16
CA LEU A 462 -14.90 21.86 14.67
C LEU A 462 -13.45 21.68 15.13
N MET A 463 -12.48 22.35 14.51
CA MET A 463 -11.08 22.33 14.96
C MET A 463 -10.91 22.97 16.34
N GLN A 464 -11.64 24.06 16.59
CA GLN A 464 -11.62 24.79 17.87
C GLN A 464 -12.38 24.06 18.99
N LYS A 465 -13.41 23.27 18.65
CA LYS A 465 -14.24 22.55 19.62
C LYS A 465 -13.62 21.21 20.02
N ILE A 466 -13.26 21.05 21.29
CA ILE A 466 -12.60 19.85 21.80
C ILE A 466 -13.61 18.79 22.29
N ASP A 467 -14.72 19.20 22.90
CA ASP A 467 -15.63 18.30 23.65
C ASP A 467 -16.68 17.57 22.81
N LEU A 468 -16.61 17.66 21.48
CA LEU A 468 -17.59 17.01 20.60
C LEU A 468 -17.18 15.55 20.29
N PRO A 469 -18.04 14.56 20.55
CA PRO A 469 -17.73 13.16 20.25
C PRO A 469 -17.56 12.98 18.74
N ASN A 470 -16.59 12.14 18.38
CA ASN A 470 -16.29 11.82 16.99
C ASN A 470 -16.01 13.06 16.09
N ARG A 471 -15.47 14.15 16.67
CA ARG A 471 -15.15 15.38 15.93
C ARG A 471 -14.22 15.15 14.73
N GLY A 472 -13.27 14.22 14.85
CA GLY A 472 -12.32 13.90 13.79
C GLY A 472 -13.02 13.43 12.51
N ASP A 473 -14.04 12.57 12.63
CA ASP A 473 -14.83 12.12 11.48
C ASP A 473 -15.65 13.25 10.85
N LEU A 474 -16.15 14.22 11.64
CA LEU A 474 -16.88 15.37 11.11
C LEU A 474 -15.95 16.33 10.35
N ILE A 475 -14.74 16.58 10.89
CA ILE A 475 -13.69 17.35 10.22
C ILE A 475 -13.31 16.67 8.90
N GLU A 476 -13.08 15.35 8.94
CA GLU A 476 -12.72 14.58 7.76
C GLU A 476 -13.86 14.52 6.73
N TRP A 477 -15.13 14.51 7.19
CA TRP A 477 -16.27 14.65 6.30
C TRP A 477 -16.25 16.01 5.60
N CYS A 478 -16.03 17.11 6.33
CA CYS A 478 -15.88 18.43 5.71
C CYS A 478 -14.74 18.45 4.69
N ASN A 479 -13.55 17.97 5.07
CA ASN A 479 -12.38 17.88 4.19
C ASN A 479 -12.68 17.09 2.92
N ARG A 480 -13.36 15.94 3.03
CA ARG A 480 -13.71 15.11 1.88
C ARG A 480 -14.71 15.81 0.95
N GLU A 481 -15.69 16.54 1.48
CA GLU A 481 -16.65 17.27 0.66
C GLU A 481 -16.01 18.51 0.01
N LEU A 482 -15.18 19.24 0.74
CA LEU A 482 -14.35 20.32 0.19
C LEU A 482 -13.45 19.80 -0.93
N TYR A 483 -12.76 18.67 -0.70
CA TYR A 483 -11.93 18.02 -1.71
C TYR A 483 -12.75 17.68 -2.97
N LYS A 484 -13.89 17.01 -2.83
CA LYS A 484 -14.76 16.66 -3.98
C LYS A 484 -15.21 17.88 -4.79
N GLN A 485 -15.40 19.03 -4.14
CA GLN A 485 -15.91 20.24 -4.79
C GLN A 485 -14.80 21.13 -5.37
N THR A 486 -13.57 21.04 -4.85
CA THR A 486 -12.48 21.97 -5.20
C THR A 486 -11.30 21.31 -5.88
N VAL A 487 -11.17 19.97 -5.83
CA VAL A 487 -10.04 19.26 -6.40
C VAL A 487 -9.84 19.67 -7.86
N THR A 488 -8.65 20.17 -8.14
CA THR A 488 -8.22 20.59 -9.47
C THR A 488 -6.80 20.09 -9.68
N ASP A 489 -6.56 19.43 -10.80
CA ASP A 489 -5.25 18.89 -11.14
C ASP A 489 -4.62 19.67 -12.28
N TYR A 490 -3.32 19.83 -12.19
CA TYR A 490 -2.51 20.52 -13.15
C TYR A 490 -1.28 19.69 -13.48
N VAL A 491 -0.83 19.79 -14.72
CA VAL A 491 0.40 19.14 -15.20
C VAL A 491 1.30 20.21 -15.81
N ILE A 492 2.57 20.19 -15.42
CA ILE A 492 3.64 21.00 -16.01
C ILE A 492 4.81 20.10 -16.40
N LYS A 493 5.65 20.60 -17.30
CA LYS A 493 7.01 20.08 -17.42
C LYS A 493 7.89 20.60 -16.29
N TYR A 494 8.85 19.80 -15.84
CA TYR A 494 9.77 20.18 -14.78
C TYR A 494 10.52 21.48 -15.13
N SER A 495 10.84 21.72 -16.40
CA SER A 495 11.47 22.98 -16.86
C SER A 495 10.78 24.27 -16.34
N TYR A 496 9.46 24.24 -16.08
CA TYR A 496 8.68 25.39 -15.60
C TYR A 496 8.49 25.42 -14.07
N TRP A 497 9.17 24.56 -13.30
CA TRP A 497 8.91 24.44 -11.86
C TRP A 497 9.25 25.73 -11.09
N LYS A 498 10.25 26.50 -11.57
CA LYS A 498 10.71 27.72 -10.89
C LYS A 498 9.70 28.84 -11.04
N GLU A 499 9.12 28.98 -12.21
CA GLU A 499 8.09 29.95 -12.55
C GLU A 499 6.85 29.68 -11.72
N VAL A 500 6.35 28.43 -11.73
CA VAL A 500 5.21 28.03 -10.89
C VAL A 500 5.49 28.26 -9.40
N TRP A 501 6.69 27.89 -8.92
CA TRP A 501 7.06 28.16 -7.53
C TRP A 501 7.03 29.65 -7.20
N ALA A 502 7.60 30.51 -8.06
CA ALA A 502 7.64 31.95 -7.84
C ALA A 502 6.23 32.58 -7.81
N ASP A 503 5.35 32.18 -8.73
CA ASP A 503 3.97 32.68 -8.79
C ASP A 503 3.17 32.30 -7.53
N ILE A 504 3.32 31.06 -7.05
CA ILE A 504 2.63 30.62 -5.83
C ILE A 504 3.22 31.30 -4.59
N ALA A 505 4.55 31.42 -4.50
CA ALA A 505 5.22 32.02 -3.35
C ALA A 505 4.98 33.53 -3.24
N ALA A 506 4.70 34.21 -4.36
CA ALA A 506 4.35 35.64 -4.37
C ALA A 506 3.04 35.93 -3.62
N GLU A 507 2.04 35.07 -3.78
CA GLU A 507 0.75 35.20 -3.08
C GLU A 507 0.77 34.53 -1.70
N PHE A 508 1.45 33.38 -1.58
CA PHE A 508 1.50 32.56 -0.37
C PHE A 508 2.94 32.43 0.15
N SER A 509 3.43 33.48 0.82
CA SER A 509 4.81 33.53 1.32
C SER A 509 5.16 32.41 2.31
N ASN A 510 4.18 31.88 3.04
CA ASN A 510 4.32 30.74 3.94
C ASN A 510 4.59 29.40 3.21
N LEU A 511 4.38 29.33 1.89
CA LEU A 511 4.59 28.13 1.07
C LEU A 511 5.96 28.09 0.38
N ASP A 512 6.78 29.14 0.47
CA ASP A 512 8.06 29.24 -0.26
C ASP A 512 8.97 28.02 -0.05
N GLN A 513 9.37 27.77 1.20
CA GLN A 513 10.25 26.66 1.53
C GLN A 513 9.61 25.27 1.28
N PRO A 514 8.36 25.00 1.70
CA PRO A 514 7.68 23.73 1.39
C PRO A 514 7.63 23.40 -0.11
N LEU A 515 7.40 24.40 -0.97
CA LEU A 515 7.36 24.22 -2.42
C LEU A 515 8.74 23.90 -3.00
N LYS A 516 9.79 24.65 -2.62
CA LYS A 516 11.17 24.34 -3.02
C LYS A 516 11.56 22.91 -2.68
N GLU A 517 11.25 22.50 -1.45
CA GLU A 517 11.50 21.13 -1.02
C GLU A 517 10.72 20.12 -1.86
N ALA A 518 9.46 20.40 -2.21
CA ALA A 518 8.65 19.50 -3.04
C ALA A 518 9.21 19.34 -4.47
N PHE A 519 9.66 20.41 -5.12
CA PHE A 519 10.22 20.37 -6.48
C PHE A 519 11.68 19.88 -6.55
N SER A 520 12.40 19.82 -5.42
CA SER A 520 13.85 19.56 -5.39
C SER A 520 14.31 18.20 -5.93
N GLN A 521 13.45 17.19 -5.87
CA GLN A 521 13.81 15.82 -6.24
C GLN A 521 12.58 15.00 -6.57
N ARG A 522 12.83 13.82 -7.14
CA ARG A 522 11.83 12.79 -7.40
C ARG A 522 11.11 12.38 -6.11
N GLN A 523 9.87 12.83 -5.93
CA GLN A 523 9.05 12.55 -4.76
C GLN A 523 7.58 12.89 -4.97
N THR A 524 6.75 12.50 -4.00
CA THR A 524 5.38 13.00 -3.85
C THR A 524 5.31 13.68 -2.50
N LYS A 525 4.99 14.98 -2.47
CA LYS A 525 4.95 15.76 -1.23
C LYS A 525 3.60 16.44 -1.09
N GLN A 526 2.99 16.30 0.08
CA GLN A 526 1.75 16.98 0.45
C GLN A 526 2.10 18.19 1.33
N ILE A 527 1.64 19.36 0.94
CA ILE A 527 1.78 20.61 1.67
C ILE A 527 0.38 20.99 2.16
N ARG A 528 0.24 21.19 3.47
CA ARG A 528 -1.05 21.48 4.12
C ARG A 528 -0.97 22.79 4.88
N THR A 529 -1.91 23.70 4.62
CA THR A 529 -2.25 24.84 5.47
C THR A 529 -3.62 24.60 6.11
N GLU A 530 -4.19 25.60 6.79
CA GLU A 530 -5.54 25.50 7.35
C GLU A 530 -6.59 25.30 6.24
N ASP A 531 -6.53 26.05 5.14
CA ASP A 531 -7.56 26.09 4.09
C ASP A 531 -7.10 25.48 2.74
N LEU A 532 -5.87 24.99 2.65
CA LEU A 532 -5.28 24.55 1.39
C LEU A 532 -4.48 23.24 1.55
N LEU A 533 -4.73 22.31 0.64
CA LEU A 533 -3.95 21.09 0.43
C LEU A 533 -3.40 21.13 -0.99
N ILE A 534 -2.06 21.15 -1.10
CA ILE A 534 -1.34 20.98 -2.37
C ILE A 534 -0.63 19.63 -2.33
N GLU A 535 -0.86 18.77 -3.32
CA GLU A 535 -0.07 17.56 -3.55
C GLU A 535 0.76 17.74 -4.82
N ILE A 536 2.09 17.69 -4.68
CA ILE A 536 3.04 17.82 -5.79
C ILE A 536 3.71 16.47 -6.00
N ASN A 537 3.60 15.94 -7.21
CA ASN A 537 4.25 14.72 -7.65
C ASN A 537 5.28 15.02 -8.75
N VAL A 538 6.56 14.97 -8.39
CA VAL A 538 7.68 15.15 -9.32
C VAL A 538 8.12 13.77 -9.81
N THR A 539 7.84 13.45 -11.08
CA THR A 539 8.18 12.14 -11.66
C THR A 539 9.68 11.98 -11.89
N GLY A 540 10.36 13.07 -12.23
CA GLY A 540 11.80 13.14 -12.46
C GLY A 540 12.28 14.59 -12.47
N THR A 541 13.60 14.78 -12.52
CA THR A 541 14.26 16.11 -12.48
C THR A 541 14.91 16.49 -13.80
N THR A 542 14.49 15.87 -14.91
CA THR A 542 14.90 16.28 -16.26
C THR A 542 13.88 17.28 -16.81
N ASP A 543 14.28 18.15 -17.74
CA ASP A 543 13.43 19.25 -18.23
C ASP A 543 12.08 18.80 -18.82
N ASP A 544 12.02 17.59 -19.37
CA ASP A 544 10.83 16.96 -19.95
C ASP A 544 10.04 16.08 -18.96
N SER A 545 10.55 15.84 -17.75
CA SER A 545 9.83 15.11 -16.71
C SER A 545 8.54 15.84 -16.33
N LEU A 546 7.49 15.09 -16.02
CA LEU A 546 6.19 15.67 -15.64
C LEU A 546 6.16 15.99 -14.14
N VAL A 547 5.49 17.08 -13.81
CA VAL A 547 5.13 17.43 -12.43
C VAL A 547 3.63 17.62 -12.34
N ASN A 548 2.99 16.81 -11.51
CA ASN A 548 1.56 16.90 -11.27
C ASN A 548 1.31 17.69 -9.99
N ILE A 549 0.44 18.69 -10.06
CA ILE A 549 0.07 19.55 -8.95
C ILE A 549 -1.43 19.42 -8.75
N GLN A 550 -1.84 18.85 -7.63
CA GLN A 550 -3.24 18.77 -7.23
C GLN A 550 -3.51 19.77 -6.11
N ILE A 551 -4.58 20.53 -6.26
CA ILE A 551 -5.01 21.54 -5.29
C ILE A 551 -6.42 21.22 -4.84
N SER A 552 -6.66 21.29 -3.54
CA SER A 552 -7.97 21.14 -2.92
C SER A 552 -8.04 21.91 -1.59
N GLY A 553 -9.24 22.26 -1.14
CA GLY A 553 -9.42 22.96 0.12
C GLY A 553 -10.62 23.89 0.14
N GLY A 554 -10.51 24.97 0.91
CA GLY A 554 -11.50 26.04 1.03
C GLY A 554 -11.16 27.23 0.13
N SER A 555 -11.30 28.44 0.66
CA SER A 555 -11.16 29.69 -0.10
C SER A 555 -9.74 29.89 -0.69
N GLU A 556 -8.69 29.53 0.04
CA GLU A 556 -7.29 29.59 -0.42
C GLU A 556 -7.05 28.73 -1.67
N ALA A 557 -7.70 27.55 -1.74
CA ALA A 557 -7.61 26.67 -2.90
C ALA A 557 -8.24 27.29 -4.17
N LEU A 558 -9.34 28.02 -4.02
CA LEU A 558 -9.97 28.74 -5.14
C LEU A 558 -9.10 29.91 -5.64
N LYS A 559 -8.45 30.64 -4.72
CA LYS A 559 -7.49 31.69 -5.08
C LYS A 559 -6.31 31.13 -5.85
N LEU A 560 -5.67 30.08 -5.31
CA LEU A 560 -4.55 29.42 -5.96
C LEU A 560 -4.92 28.85 -7.33
N ARG A 561 -6.10 28.25 -7.44
CA ARG A 561 -6.64 27.79 -8.73
C ARG A 561 -6.75 28.92 -9.75
N THR A 562 -7.19 30.10 -9.34
CA THR A 562 -7.32 31.27 -10.22
C THR A 562 -5.95 31.73 -10.73
N ILE A 563 -4.91 31.67 -9.89
CA ILE A 563 -3.53 31.99 -10.28
C ILE A 563 -3.05 31.00 -11.34
N LEU A 564 -3.17 29.70 -11.07
CA LEU A 564 -2.70 28.67 -12.01
C LEU A 564 -3.51 28.64 -13.31
N ASP A 565 -4.82 28.88 -13.26
CA ASP A 565 -5.65 28.93 -14.48
C ASP A 565 -5.22 30.04 -15.46
N ASN A 566 -4.45 31.04 -15.01
CA ASN A 566 -3.93 32.14 -15.84
C ASN A 566 -2.53 31.88 -16.41
N LEU A 567 -1.90 30.74 -16.11
CA LEU A 567 -0.55 30.44 -16.60
C LEU A 567 -0.61 29.70 -17.94
N ASP A 568 0.08 30.20 -18.97
CA ASP A 568 0.00 29.63 -20.33
C ASP A 568 0.73 28.27 -20.48
N TYR A 569 1.64 27.96 -19.56
CA TYR A 569 2.48 26.74 -19.59
C TYR A 569 1.95 25.62 -18.68
N ILE A 570 0.82 25.83 -17.99
CA ILE A 570 0.20 24.81 -17.15
C ILE A 570 -1.00 24.19 -17.85
N GLN A 571 -1.07 22.86 -17.85
CA GLN A 571 -2.22 22.15 -18.40
C GLN A 571 -3.13 21.76 -17.25
N LYS A 572 -4.31 22.40 -17.21
CA LYS A 572 -5.38 21.97 -16.33
C LYS A 572 -5.94 20.65 -16.81
N GLU A 573 -5.89 19.62 -15.97
CA GLU A 573 -6.60 18.38 -16.27
C GLU A 573 -8.11 18.56 -16.01
N LYS A 574 -8.93 18.09 -16.95
CA LYS A 574 -10.39 18.04 -16.77
C LYS A 574 -10.84 16.78 -16.05
#